data_AF-A0AB39VYE4-F1
#
_entry.id   AF-A0AB39VYE4-F1
#
_cell.length_a   1.000
_cell.length_b   1.000
_cell.length_c   1.000
_cell.angle_alpha   90.00
_cell.angle_beta   90.00
_cell.angle_gamma   90.00
#
_symmetry.space_group_name_H-M   'P 1'
#
loop_
_entity.id
_entity.type
_entity.pdbx_description
1 polymer ?
#
loop_
_entity_poly.entity_id
_entity_poly.type
_entity_poly.pdbx_seq_one_letter_code
_entity_poly.pdbx_strand_id
1 'polypeptide(L)'
;MLKLLFKYCVVGAFNTLLHWLTFAIVYNYLHASQAMSNLAGFCIAVTFSFFVNAKWTFNAEHTTFRYFIYVGFMGCVALAFGFIADEMQFNPYITLVGFTITSLVIGFLYSNFVVFRAKA
;
A
#
# COMPACT_ATOMS: atom_id res chain seq x y z
N MET A 1 -2.18 -15.52 -13.85
CA MET A 1 -2.76 -14.37 -13.13
C MET A 1 -3.10 -14.70 -11.67
N LEU A 2 -3.89 -15.74 -11.38
CA LEU A 2 -4.29 -16.06 -10.00
C LEU A 2 -3.11 -16.30 -9.03
N LYS A 3 -2.04 -16.96 -9.49
CA LYS A 3 -0.80 -17.14 -8.69
C LYS A 3 -0.10 -15.81 -8.36
N LEU A 4 -0.10 -14.84 -9.28
CA LEU A 4 0.46 -13.50 -9.04
C LEU A 4 -0.42 -12.72 -8.05
N LEU A 5 -1.74 -12.77 -8.24
CA LEU A 5 -2.69 -12.14 -7.32
C LEU A 5 -2.55 -12.71 -5.90
N PHE A 6 -2.42 -14.03 -5.76
CA PHE A 6 -2.20 -14.66 -4.45
C PHE A 6 -0.92 -14.16 -3.79
N LYS A 7 0.22 -14.15 -4.52
CA LYS A 7 1.47 -13.57 -4.01
C LYS A 7 1.30 -12.11 -3.62
N TYR A 8 0.64 -11.30 -4.46
CA TYR A 8 0.37 -9.89 -4.17
C TYR A 8 -0.46 -9.70 -2.90
N CYS A 9 -1.50 -10.52 -2.70
CA CYS A 9 -2.31 -10.52 -1.48
C CYS A 9 -1.47 -10.89 -0.25
N VAL A 10 -0.58 -11.88 -0.35
CA VAL A 10 0.34 -12.23 0.74
C VAL A 10 1.26 -11.06 1.08
N VAL A 11 1.87 -10.41 0.08
CA VAL A 11 2.68 -9.20 0.31
C VAL A 11 1.85 -8.09 0.96
N GLY A 12 0.62 -7.90 0.50
CA GLY A 12 -0.34 -6.94 1.08
C GLY A 12 -0.66 -7.22 2.55
N ALA A 13 -0.80 -8.49 2.95
CA ALA A 13 -1.02 -8.87 4.34
C ALA A 13 0.20 -8.49 5.22
N PHE A 14 1.42 -8.80 4.77
CA PHE A 14 2.64 -8.41 5.48
C PHE A 14 2.84 -6.89 5.52
N ASN A 15 2.48 -6.19 4.45
CA ASN A 15 2.48 -4.72 4.40
C ASN A 15 1.57 -4.11 5.49
N THR A 16 0.34 -4.61 5.59
CA THR A 16 -0.61 -4.13 6.61
C THR A 16 -0.08 -4.39 8.01
N LEU A 17 0.44 -5.59 8.27
CA LEU A 17 1.10 -5.93 9.54
C LEU A 17 2.25 -4.98 9.86
N LEU A 18 3.16 -4.74 8.91
CA LEU A 18 4.29 -3.83 9.11
C LEU A 18 3.84 -2.39 9.37
N HIS A 19 2.82 -1.91 8.66
CA HIS A 19 2.25 -0.59 8.92
C HIS A 19 1.75 -0.51 10.36
N TRP A 20 0.88 -1.44 10.78
CA TRP A 20 0.28 -1.43 12.11
C TRP A 20 1.33 -1.51 13.22
N LEU A 21 2.34 -2.37 13.04
CA LEU A 21 3.40 -2.57 14.02
C LEU A 21 4.29 -1.32 14.12
N THR A 22 4.65 -0.72 12.99
CA THR A 22 5.40 0.54 12.96
C THR A 22 4.60 1.68 13.58
N PHE A 23 3.32 1.81 13.22
CA PHE A 23 2.43 2.81 13.78
C PHE A 23 2.34 2.67 15.31
N ALA A 24 2.13 1.45 15.81
CA ALA A 24 2.03 1.17 17.23
C ALA A 24 3.33 1.51 17.96
N ILE A 25 4.49 1.20 17.38
CA ILE A 25 5.80 1.58 17.96
C ILE A 25 5.93 3.10 18.03
N VAL A 26 5.73 3.79 16.91
CA VAL A 26 5.96 5.23 16.80
C VAL A 26 4.97 6.04 17.64
N TYR A 27 3.72 5.60 17.71
CA TYR A 27 2.70 6.26 18.51
C TYR A 27 2.87 6.01 20.01
N ASN A 28 3.04 4.75 20.44
CA ASN A 28 3.02 4.42 21.86
C ASN A 28 4.37 4.59 22.56
N TYR A 29 5.50 4.36 21.86
CA TYR A 29 6.83 4.37 22.47
C TYR A 29 7.64 5.62 22.11
N LEU A 30 7.40 6.23 20.93
CA LEU A 30 8.06 7.47 20.54
C LEU A 30 7.18 8.71 20.78
N HIS A 31 5.94 8.53 21.25
CA HIS A 31 4.97 9.59 21.56
C HIS A 31 4.77 10.61 20.42
N ALA A 32 4.94 10.17 19.17
CA ALA A 32 4.70 11.03 18.02
C ALA A 32 3.21 11.24 17.77
N SER A 33 2.87 12.29 17.02
CA SER A 33 1.47 12.52 16.60
C SER A 33 0.96 11.38 15.72
N GLN A 34 -0.35 11.12 15.76
CA GLN A 34 -1.00 10.09 14.93
C GLN A 34 -0.65 10.25 13.43
N ALA A 35 -0.58 11.49 12.95
CA ALA A 35 -0.19 11.80 11.58
C ALA A 35 1.25 11.34 11.27
N MET A 36 2.20 11.62 12.15
CA MET A 36 3.60 11.20 11.99
C MET A 36 3.76 9.68 12.09
N SER A 37 3.05 9.04 13.02
CA SER A 37 3.06 7.58 13.16
C SER A 37 2.48 6.88 11.93
N ASN A 38 1.39 7.43 11.37
CA ASN A 38 0.77 6.93 10.14
C ASN A 38 1.68 7.11 8.93
N LEU A 39 2.34 8.27 8.82
CA LEU A 39 3.31 8.52 7.75
C LEU A 39 4.50 7.56 7.83
N ALA A 40 5.07 7.35 9.02
CA ALA A 40 6.18 6.43 9.23
C ALA A 40 5.79 4.99 8.86
N GLY A 41 4.62 4.54 9.34
CA GLY A 41 4.08 3.23 9.03
C GLY A 41 3.81 3.02 7.53
N PHE A 42 3.20 4.01 6.87
CA PHE A 42 3.00 3.99 5.42
C PHE A 42 4.32 3.90 4.66
N CYS A 43 5.32 4.72 4.99
CA CYS A 43 6.63 4.73 4.32
C CYS A 43 7.35 3.38 4.42
N ILE A 44 7.36 2.77 5.62
CA ILE A 44 8.00 1.47 5.82
C ILE A 44 7.25 0.37 5.06
N ALA A 45 5.92 0.34 5.17
CA ALA A 45 5.08 -0.66 4.55
C ALA A 45 5.15 -0.59 3.01
N VAL A 46 5.00 0.61 2.43
CA VAL A 46 4.99 0.79 0.96
C VAL A 46 6.36 0.43 0.35
N THR A 47 7.45 0.73 1.06
CA THR A 47 8.81 0.35 0.66
C THR A 47 8.98 -1.16 0.63
N PHE A 48 8.58 -1.83 1.71
CA PHE A 48 8.60 -3.29 1.77
C PHE A 48 7.78 -3.91 0.64
N SER A 49 6.54 -3.46 0.46
CA SER A 49 5.64 -3.93 -0.59
C SER A 49 6.25 -3.79 -1.98
N PHE A 50 6.90 -2.66 -2.27
CA PHE A 50 7.49 -2.42 -3.58
C PHE A 50 8.60 -3.42 -3.88
N PHE A 51 9.59 -3.57 -2.99
CA PHE A 51 10.72 -4.46 -3.22
C PHE A 51 10.30 -5.93 -3.27
N VAL A 52 9.41 -6.37 -2.37
CA VAL A 52 8.94 -7.75 -2.35
C VAL A 52 8.06 -8.04 -3.57
N ASN A 53 7.15 -7.15 -3.96
CA ASN A 53 6.35 -7.37 -5.17
C ASN A 53 7.22 -7.40 -6.43
N ALA A 54 8.21 -6.51 -6.53
CA ALA A 54 9.11 -6.50 -7.67
C ALA A 54 9.91 -7.81 -7.78
N LYS A 55 10.49 -8.30 -6.68
CA LYS A 55 11.33 -9.52 -6.68
C LYS A 55 10.54 -10.82 -6.71
N TRP A 56 9.52 -10.94 -5.86
CA TRP A 56 8.81 -12.22 -5.62
C TRP A 56 7.52 -12.37 -6.41
N THR A 57 6.76 -11.29 -6.55
CA THR A 57 5.45 -11.31 -7.24
C THR A 57 5.63 -11.23 -8.75
N PHE A 58 6.35 -10.22 -9.24
CA PHE A 58 6.45 -9.89 -10.67
C PHE A 58 7.80 -10.27 -11.31
N ASN A 59 8.82 -10.65 -10.53
CA ASN A 59 10.16 -10.98 -10.99
C ASN A 59 10.74 -9.92 -11.96
N ALA A 60 10.60 -8.65 -11.60
CA ALA A 60 10.94 -7.50 -12.41
C ALA A 60 11.99 -6.63 -11.72
N GLU A 61 12.82 -5.96 -12.52
CA GLU A 61 13.84 -5.04 -12.00
C GLU A 61 13.22 -3.89 -11.19
N HIS A 62 13.86 -3.59 -10.08
CA HIS A 62 13.49 -2.51 -9.18
C HIS A 62 14.15 -1.23 -9.72
N THR A 63 13.36 -0.23 -10.09
CA THR A 63 13.90 1.08 -10.47
C THR A 63 13.34 2.16 -9.56
N THR A 64 14.16 3.16 -9.25
CA THR A 64 13.77 4.28 -8.39
C THR A 64 12.57 5.04 -8.97
N PHE A 65 12.49 5.14 -10.30
CA PHE A 65 11.32 5.72 -10.98
C PHE A 65 10.04 4.91 -10.71
N ARG A 66 10.09 3.57 -10.86
CA ARG A 66 8.96 2.66 -10.57
C ARG A 66 8.50 2.77 -9.11
N TYR A 67 9.43 2.99 -8.20
CA TYR A 67 9.13 3.21 -6.79
C TYR A 67 8.31 4.49 -6.58
N PHE A 68 8.80 5.63 -7.06
CA PHE A 68 8.11 6.91 -6.86
C PHE A 68 6.73 6.96 -7.54
N ILE A 69 6.57 6.40 -8.75
CA ILE A 69 5.25 6.35 -9.40
C ILE A 69 4.29 5.41 -8.67
N TYR A 70 4.79 4.33 -8.04
CA TYR A 70 3.96 3.41 -7.26
C TYR A 70 3.50 4.05 -5.95
N VAL A 71 4.45 4.60 -5.18
CA VAL A 71 4.17 5.27 -3.91
C VAL A 71 3.26 6.49 -4.11
N GLY A 72 3.57 7.33 -5.10
CA GLY A 72 2.77 8.52 -5.40
C GLY A 72 1.34 8.15 -5.78
N PHE A 73 1.17 7.19 -6.68
CA PHE A 73 -0.15 6.75 -7.10
C PHE A 73 -0.95 6.12 -5.95
N MET A 74 -0.35 5.20 -5.18
CA MET A 74 -1.01 4.58 -4.04
C MET A 74 -1.37 5.59 -2.94
N GLY A 75 -0.51 6.58 -2.72
CA GLY A 75 -0.78 7.70 -1.82
C GLY A 75 -1.98 8.54 -2.29
N CYS A 76 -2.05 8.88 -3.57
CA CYS A 76 -3.21 9.60 -4.14
C CYS A 76 -4.52 8.79 -4.00
N VAL A 77 -4.48 7.48 -4.26
CA VAL A 77 -5.65 6.61 -4.07
C VAL A 77 -6.10 6.60 -2.60
N ALA A 78 -5.16 6.52 -1.66
CA ALA A 78 -5.48 6.56 -0.23
C ALA A 78 -6.12 7.89 0.19
N LEU A 79 -5.55 9.02 -0.26
CA LEU A 79 -6.08 10.35 0.03
C LEU A 79 -7.47 10.55 -0.57
N ALA A 80 -7.67 10.17 -1.84
CA ALA A 80 -8.96 10.30 -2.51
C ALA A 80 -10.04 9.45 -1.82
N PHE A 81 -9.72 8.21 -1.45
CA PHE A 81 -10.67 7.33 -0.77
C PHE A 81 -11.01 7.84 0.64
N GLY A 82 -10.01 8.32 1.38
CA GLY A 82 -10.22 8.93 2.70
C GLY A 82 -11.10 10.18 2.61
N PHE A 83 -10.81 11.09 1.69
CA PHE A 83 -11.59 12.31 1.50
C PHE A 83 -13.06 12.02 1.16
N ILE A 84 -13.31 11.07 0.24
CA ILE A 84 -14.67 10.66 -0.12
C ILE A 84 -15.40 10.06 1.09
N ALA A 85 -14.71 9.27 1.90
CA ALA A 85 -15.30 8.65 3.08
C ALA A 85 -15.63 9.67 4.18
N ASP A 86 -14.79 10.68 4.37
CA ASP A 86 -15.01 11.77 5.32
C ASP A 86 -16.22 12.62 4.90
N GLU A 87 -16.29 13.00 3.61
CA GLU A 87 -17.42 13.78 3.06
C GLU A 87 -18.74 13.02 3.14
N MET A 88 -18.73 11.71 2.89
CA MET A 88 -19.91 10.84 3.01
C MET A 88 -20.19 10.38 4.45
N GLN A 89 -19.39 10.81 5.44
CA GLN A 89 -19.53 10.44 6.85
C GLN A 89 -19.60 8.92 7.07
N PHE A 90 -18.82 8.16 6.31
CA PHE A 90 -18.83 6.71 6.41
C PHE A 90 -18.30 6.22 7.76
N ASN A 91 -18.88 5.12 8.24
CA ASN A 91 -18.35 4.43 9.41
C ASN A 91 -16.88 4.05 9.16
N PRO A 92 -15.93 4.38 10.07
CA PRO A 92 -14.51 4.10 9.90
C PRO A 92 -14.19 2.64 9.53
N TYR A 93 -14.97 1.67 10.01
CA TYR A 93 -14.79 0.26 9.67
C TYR A 93 -15.17 -0.04 8.21
N ILE A 94 -16.21 0.60 7.68
CA ILE A 94 -16.62 0.48 6.27
C ILE A 94 -15.54 1.08 5.37
N THR A 95 -15.03 2.26 5.75
CA THR A 95 -13.92 2.92 5.06
C THR A 95 -12.68 2.03 5.01
N LEU A 96 -12.34 1.39 6.12
CA LEU A 96 -11.18 0.51 6.22
C LEU A 96 -11.29 -0.72 5.30
N VAL A 97 -12.44 -1.39 5.31
CA VAL A 97 -12.69 -2.57 4.46
C VAL A 97 -12.75 -2.17 2.99
N GLY A 98 -13.46 -1.09 2.67
CA GLY A 98 -13.57 -0.57 1.31
C GLY A 98 -12.22 -0.15 0.73
N PHE A 99 -11.40 0.55 1.51
CA PHE A 99 -10.05 0.94 1.09
C PHE A 99 -9.15 -0.27 0.89
N THR A 100 -9.25 -1.28 1.74
CA THR A 100 -8.44 -2.52 1.62
C THR A 100 -8.75 -3.26 0.31
N ILE A 101 -10.03 -3.41 -0.04
CA ILE A 101 -10.44 -4.06 -1.29
C ILE A 101 -10.00 -3.21 -2.49
N THR A 102 -10.25 -1.90 -2.43
CA THR A 102 -9.93 -0.97 -3.52
C THR A 102 -8.44 -0.90 -3.79
N SER A 103 -7.62 -0.76 -2.75
CA SER A 103 -6.17 -0.72 -2.85
C SER A 103 -5.58 -2.04 -3.34
N LEU A 104 -6.16 -3.19 -2.98
CA LEU A 104 -5.76 -4.49 -3.50
C LEU A 104 -6.01 -4.59 -5.02
N VAL A 105 -7.21 -4.25 -5.48
CA VAL A 105 -7.58 -4.37 -6.89
C VAL A 105 -6.83 -3.34 -7.74
N ILE A 106 -6.90 -2.06 -7.38
CA ILE A 106 -6.28 -0.97 -8.14
C ILE A 106 -4.75 -1.07 -8.05
N GLY A 107 -4.21 -1.37 -6.87
CA GLY A 107 -2.77 -1.54 -6.66
C GLY A 107 -2.22 -2.71 -7.46
N PHE A 108 -2.93 -3.85 -7.52
CA PHE A 108 -2.52 -4.99 -8.35
C PHE A 108 -2.55 -4.66 -9.84
N LEU A 109 -3.64 -4.06 -10.33
CA LEU A 109 -3.77 -3.68 -11.74
C LEU A 109 -2.67 -2.70 -12.16
N TYR A 110 -2.47 -1.63 -11.38
CA TYR A 110 -1.43 -0.65 -11.65
C TYR A 110 -0.02 -1.27 -11.60
N SER A 111 0.23 -2.12 -10.59
CA SER A 111 1.51 -2.85 -10.47
C SER A 111 1.76 -3.75 -11.67
N ASN A 112 0.74 -4.50 -12.11
CA ASN A 112 0.87 -5.46 -13.19
C ASN A 112 0.98 -4.81 -14.58
N PHE A 113 0.21 -3.76 -14.84
CA PHE A 113 0.10 -3.17 -16.18
C PHE A 113 0.99 -1.95 -16.40
N VAL A 114 1.40 -1.24 -15.35
CA VAL A 114 2.17 0.00 -15.45
C VAL A 114 3.54 -0.15 -14.81
N VAL A 115 3.59 -0.48 -13.52
CA VAL A 115 4.85 -0.45 -12.75
C VAL A 115 5.79 -1.57 -13.18
N PHE A 116 5.30 -2.81 -13.24
CA PHE A 116 6.06 -4.00 -13.57
C PHE A 116 5.64 -4.62 -14.89
N ARG A 117 5.17 -3.79 -15.82
CA ARG A 117 4.82 -4.24 -17.17
C ARG A 117 6.01 -4.99 -17.76
N ALA A 118 5.85 -6.30 -17.97
CA ALA A 118 6.79 -7.09 -18.73
C ALA A 118 6.90 -6.45 -20.12
N LYS A 119 8.11 -6.10 -20.55
CA LYS A 119 8.35 -5.77 -21.96
C LYS A 119 7.93 -7.03 -22.74
N ALA A 120 6.93 -6.87 -23.60
CA ALA A 120 6.64 -7.85 -24.64
C ALA A 120 7.84 -7.96 -25.58
#